data_AF-A0A542E4P7-F1
#
_entry.id   AF-A0A542E4P7-F1
#
_cell.length_a   1.000
_cell.length_b   1.000
_cell.length_c   1.000
_cell.angle_alpha   90.00
_cell.angle_beta   90.00
_cell.angle_gamma   90.00
#
_symmetry.space_group_name_H-M   'P 1'
#
loop_
_entity.id
_entity.type
_entity.pdbx_description
1 polymer ?
#
loop_
_entity_poly.entity_id
_entity_poly.type
_entity_poly.pdbx_seq_one_letter_code
_entity_poly.pdbx_strand_id
1 'polypeptide(L)'
;MTSSVPPTPPAPDEDERREAGGSGAVPAPAHGALSVGDRVQLTDPKGRLHTITLEAGREFHTHHGILRHDDVLGRPDGSVVANTAGVEYLCLRPLLADYVMSMPRGAAVVYPKDSGQIVMMADIFPGARVVEAGVGSGALSMSLLRAVGESGRLVSFERREDFADIARGNARAFFGADHPAWEVVVGDLVEALPRTLEPGTVDRVVLDMLAPWECLDVVGDALAPGGVLICYVATATQLSRVAEAIREHGGWTEPSAWESLVRGWHLEGLAVRPEHRMHGHTGFLITTRRLAPGVCAPRRSRRPAKGAYGDASGTSGASGAAGASTPADPSTPDGVGTELRDVPAQEWTAEALGERTVSEKRIRRVRRSVTETSES
;
A
#
# COMPACT_ATOMS: atom_id res chain seq x y z
N MET A 1 40.87 -67.60 2.34
CA MET A 1 40.75 -66.35 1.57
C MET A 1 39.58 -65.58 2.14
N THR A 2 39.86 -64.60 2.99
CA THR A 2 38.87 -63.74 3.67
C THR A 2 38.71 -62.45 2.88
N SER A 3 37.49 -62.14 2.42
CA SER A 3 37.16 -60.90 1.72
C SER A 3 36.71 -59.84 2.74
N SER A 4 37.46 -58.75 2.86
CA SER A 4 37.18 -57.60 3.72
C SER A 4 36.29 -56.58 3.01
N VAL A 5 35.20 -56.18 3.66
CA VAL A 5 34.38 -55.01 3.28
C VAL A 5 35.04 -53.76 3.87
N PRO A 6 35.16 -52.63 3.15
CA PRO A 6 35.76 -51.40 3.68
C PRO A 6 34.79 -50.67 4.64
N PRO A 7 35.29 -49.91 5.62
CA PRO A 7 34.45 -49.20 6.58
C PRO A 7 33.79 -47.95 5.97
N THR A 8 32.54 -47.72 6.34
CA THR A 8 31.76 -46.51 6.05
C THR A 8 32.43 -45.27 6.67
N PRO A 9 32.52 -44.13 5.96
CA PRO A 9 33.09 -42.92 6.53
C PRO A 9 32.23 -42.38 7.69
N PRO A 10 32.84 -41.72 8.69
CA PRO A 10 32.10 -41.12 9.79
C PRO A 10 31.18 -40.01 9.29
N ALA A 11 30.00 -39.91 9.89
CA ALA A 11 29.11 -38.77 9.67
C ALA A 11 29.82 -37.48 10.10
N PRO A 12 29.66 -36.36 9.37
CA PRO A 12 30.30 -35.11 9.72
C PRO A 12 29.71 -34.55 11.02
N ASP A 13 30.57 -33.91 11.82
CA ASP A 13 30.24 -33.27 13.09
C ASP A 13 29.11 -32.25 12.93
N GLU A 14 28.23 -32.18 13.92
CA GLU A 14 27.05 -31.28 13.92
C GLU A 14 27.44 -29.80 13.88
N ASP A 15 28.67 -29.45 14.25
CA ASP A 15 29.20 -28.08 14.20
C ASP A 15 29.61 -27.63 12.79
N GLU A 16 30.03 -28.53 11.88
CA GLU A 16 30.37 -28.15 10.49
C GLU A 16 29.12 -27.91 9.62
N ARG A 17 27.94 -28.38 10.06
CA ARG A 17 26.66 -28.08 9.40
C ARG A 17 26.11 -26.68 9.70
N ARG A 18 26.63 -26.01 10.73
CA ARG A 18 26.19 -24.67 11.12
C ARG A 18 26.81 -23.54 10.28
N GLU A 19 27.92 -23.78 9.58
CA GLU A 19 28.63 -22.73 8.84
C GLU A 19 28.36 -22.70 7.31
N ALA A 20 27.45 -23.52 6.79
CA ALA A 20 27.14 -23.59 5.35
C ALA A 20 25.67 -23.33 4.97
N GLY A 21 24.88 -22.71 5.85
CA GLY A 21 23.47 -22.42 5.59
C GLY A 21 23.03 -21.09 6.19
N GLY A 22 23.21 -20.00 5.46
CA GLY A 22 22.51 -18.75 5.74
C GLY A 22 21.02 -18.99 5.57
N SER A 23 20.32 -19.27 6.66
CA SER A 23 18.86 -19.40 6.69
C SER A 23 18.25 -18.12 6.16
N GLY A 24 17.67 -18.15 4.95
CA GLY A 24 16.92 -17.04 4.33
C GLY A 24 15.61 -16.69 5.04
N ALA A 25 15.46 -17.05 6.31
CA ALA A 25 14.33 -16.67 7.15
C ALA A 25 14.51 -15.22 7.61
N VAL A 26 13.40 -14.49 7.70
CA VAL A 26 13.39 -13.17 8.32
C VAL A 26 13.71 -13.36 9.80
N PRO A 27 14.56 -12.51 10.41
CA PRO A 27 14.73 -12.51 11.84
C PRO A 27 13.36 -12.44 12.52
N ALA A 28 13.11 -13.33 13.48
CA ALA A 28 11.90 -13.23 14.31
C ALA A 28 11.83 -11.82 14.92
N PRO A 29 10.62 -11.26 15.16
CA PRO A 29 10.48 -9.95 15.77
C PRO A 29 11.38 -9.85 17.00
N ALA A 30 12.24 -8.83 17.06
CA ALA A 30 13.20 -8.69 18.14
C ALA A 30 12.46 -8.63 19.49
N HIS A 31 12.63 -9.67 20.30
CA HIS A 31 12.09 -9.79 21.65
C HIS A 31 13.21 -9.60 22.67
N GLY A 32 12.86 -9.04 23.83
CA GLY A 32 13.80 -8.89 24.94
C GLY A 32 14.56 -7.58 24.92
N ALA A 33 15.79 -7.61 25.43
CA ALA A 33 16.63 -6.43 25.60
C ALA A 33 16.91 -5.72 24.26
N LEU A 34 17.01 -4.40 24.31
CA LEU A 34 17.39 -3.54 23.19
C LEU A 34 18.85 -3.78 22.84
N SER A 35 19.15 -3.94 21.56
CA SER A 35 20.44 -4.36 21.04
C SER A 35 20.90 -3.45 19.90
N VAL A 36 22.16 -3.56 19.51
CA VAL A 36 22.70 -2.80 18.38
C VAL A 36 21.95 -3.17 17.11
N GLY A 37 21.60 -2.16 16.30
CA GLY A 37 20.77 -2.30 15.10
C GLY A 37 19.27 -2.20 15.36
N ASP A 38 18.80 -2.33 16.61
CA ASP A 38 17.38 -2.13 16.91
C ASP A 38 16.96 -0.68 16.59
N ARG A 39 15.82 -0.54 15.91
CA ARG A 39 15.13 0.74 15.84
C ARG A 39 14.35 0.97 17.11
N VAL A 40 14.48 2.18 17.66
CA VAL A 40 13.79 2.60 18.88
C VAL A 40 13.08 3.92 18.63
N GLN A 41 11.80 3.96 18.98
CA GLN A 41 11.01 5.16 19.12
C GLN A 41 11.15 5.69 20.54
N LEU A 42 11.61 6.94 20.64
CA LEU A 42 11.76 7.69 21.87
C LEU A 42 10.57 8.63 22.02
N THR A 43 9.87 8.55 23.14
CA THR A 43 8.77 9.45 23.49
C THR A 43 9.16 10.32 24.66
N ASP A 44 9.14 11.63 24.46
CA ASP A 44 9.44 12.60 25.52
C ASP A 44 8.21 12.89 26.42
N PRO A 45 8.34 13.66 27.52
CA PRO A 45 7.21 13.96 28.42
C PRO A 45 6.10 14.79 27.79
N LYS A 46 6.33 15.38 26.61
CA LYS A 46 5.32 16.11 25.83
C LYS A 46 4.68 15.22 24.75
N GLY A 47 5.02 13.93 24.70
CA GLY A 47 4.53 12.99 23.70
C GLY A 47 5.19 13.15 22.32
N ARG A 48 6.30 13.88 22.20
CA ARG A 48 7.02 14.01 20.92
C ARG A 48 7.79 12.73 20.64
N LEU A 49 7.61 12.22 19.42
CA LEU A 49 8.22 10.98 18.95
C LEU A 49 9.49 11.28 18.15
N HIS A 50 10.55 10.54 18.44
CA HIS A 50 11.78 10.48 17.66
C HIS A 50 12.12 9.03 17.36
N THR A 51 12.67 8.73 16.19
CA THR A 51 13.08 7.37 15.84
C THR A 51 14.57 7.34 15.56
N ILE A 52 15.28 6.46 16.25
CA ILE A 52 16.72 6.25 16.13
C ILE A 52 17.03 4.78 15.85
N THR A 53 18.23 4.51 15.35
CA THR A 53 18.80 3.15 15.26
C THR A 53 19.90 3.06 16.31
N LEU A 54 19.84 2.06 17.18
CA LEU A 54 20.80 1.91 18.27
C LEU A 54 22.15 1.45 17.75
N GLU A 55 23.21 2.10 18.22
CA GLU A 55 24.59 1.89 17.81
C GLU A 55 25.47 2.19 19.03
N ALA A 56 26.44 1.34 19.31
CA ALA A 56 27.32 1.52 20.46
C ALA A 56 28.15 2.82 20.34
N GLY A 57 28.25 3.57 21.44
CA GLY A 57 28.97 4.84 21.48
C GLY A 57 28.31 6.01 20.75
N ARG A 58 27.15 5.82 20.11
CA ARG A 58 26.45 6.88 19.39
C ARG A 58 25.59 7.72 20.32
N GLU A 59 25.40 8.98 19.94
CA GLU A 59 24.65 9.98 20.69
C GLU A 59 23.46 10.52 19.88
N PHE A 60 22.30 10.61 20.53
CA PHE A 60 21.12 11.28 19.99
C PHE A 60 20.98 12.67 20.63
N HIS A 61 21.14 13.70 19.79
CA HIS A 61 21.09 15.10 20.22
C HIS A 61 19.65 15.62 20.20
N THR A 62 19.21 16.19 21.32
CA THR A 62 17.92 16.88 21.42
C THR A 62 18.15 18.35 21.77
N HIS A 63 17.08 19.15 21.68
CA HIS A 63 17.14 20.55 22.11
C HIS A 63 17.42 20.72 23.62
N HIS A 64 17.31 19.65 24.41
CA HIS A 64 17.44 19.68 25.86
C HIS A 64 18.47 18.65 26.38
N GLY A 65 19.55 18.42 25.65
CA GLY A 65 20.64 17.53 26.08
C GLY A 65 20.88 16.36 25.12
N ILE A 66 21.64 15.38 25.60
CA ILE A 66 22.14 14.27 24.79
C ILE A 66 21.66 12.97 25.43
N LEU A 67 21.06 12.09 24.64
CA LEU A 67 20.76 10.71 25.03
C LEU A 67 21.81 9.79 24.42
N ARG A 68 22.59 9.09 25.24
CA ARG A 68 23.58 8.13 24.73
C ARG A 68 22.90 6.81 24.42
N HIS A 69 23.23 6.22 23.28
CA HIS A 69 22.66 4.94 22.87
C HIS A 69 23.06 3.83 23.86
N ASP A 70 24.26 3.92 24.43
CA ASP A 70 24.76 3.00 25.45
C ASP A 70 23.90 2.98 26.73
N ASP A 71 23.19 4.07 27.03
CA ASP A 71 22.26 4.11 28.16
C ASP A 71 20.96 3.34 27.87
N VAL A 72 20.65 3.08 26.59
CA VAL A 72 19.47 2.34 26.12
C VAL A 72 19.80 0.87 25.84
N LEU A 73 20.98 0.60 25.30
CA LEU A 73 21.46 -0.75 24.97
C LEU A 73 21.44 -1.68 26.19
N GLY A 74 21.00 -2.92 25.98
CA GLY A 74 20.85 -3.95 27.00
C GLY A 74 19.61 -3.80 27.90
N ARG A 75 18.89 -2.67 27.84
CA ARG A 75 17.66 -2.48 28.63
C ARG A 75 16.47 -3.21 28.01
N PRO A 76 15.48 -3.67 28.80
CA PRO A 76 14.23 -4.17 28.26
C PRO A 76 13.50 -3.14 27.38
N ASP A 77 12.76 -3.61 26.39
CA ASP A 77 11.83 -2.77 25.63
C ASP A 77 10.78 -2.14 26.57
N GLY A 78 10.41 -0.88 26.31
CA GLY A 78 9.54 -0.10 27.19
C GLY A 78 10.26 0.54 28.39
N SER A 79 11.59 0.56 28.40
CA SER A 79 12.36 1.24 29.46
C SER A 79 12.32 2.76 29.34
N VAL A 80 12.47 3.45 30.48
CA VAL A 80 12.68 4.90 30.54
C VAL A 80 14.15 5.20 30.76
N VAL A 81 14.70 6.13 29.99
CA VAL A 81 16.09 6.58 30.07
C VAL A 81 16.15 8.11 30.14
N ALA A 82 16.91 8.64 31.08
CA ALA A 82 17.13 10.08 31.19
C ALA A 82 18.32 10.51 30.33
N ASN A 83 18.21 11.66 29.66
CA ASN A 83 19.31 12.28 28.95
C ASN A 83 20.26 13.05 29.90
N THR A 84 21.31 13.67 29.38
CA THR A 84 22.28 14.44 30.18
C THR A 84 21.72 15.64 30.96
N ALA A 85 20.51 16.11 30.63
CA ALA A 85 19.81 17.17 31.36
C ALA A 85 18.71 16.63 32.30
N GLY A 86 18.59 15.30 32.47
CA GLY A 86 17.58 14.67 33.31
C GLY A 86 16.19 14.55 32.66
N VAL A 87 16.05 14.82 31.35
CA VAL A 87 14.79 14.64 30.64
C VAL A 87 14.61 13.16 30.32
N GLU A 88 13.50 12.59 30.79
CA GLU A 88 13.15 11.19 30.60
C GLU A 88 12.56 10.92 29.22
N TYR A 89 12.96 9.80 28.61
CA TYR A 89 12.44 9.29 27.35
C TYR A 89 11.99 7.85 27.52
N LEU A 90 10.75 7.55 27.13
CA LEU A 90 10.27 6.18 26.97
C LEU A 90 10.83 5.60 25.67
N CYS A 91 11.48 4.45 25.76
CA CYS A 91 12.12 3.75 24.65
C CYS A 91 11.26 2.53 24.27
N LEU A 92 10.70 2.52 23.06
CA LEU A 92 9.91 1.41 22.54
C LEU A 92 10.38 1.00 21.15
N ARG A 93 10.42 -0.29 20.84
CA ARG A 93 10.51 -0.73 19.44
C ARG A 93 9.27 -0.22 18.67
N PRO A 94 9.44 0.43 17.51
CA PRO A 94 8.30 0.97 16.78
C PRO A 94 7.42 -0.17 16.24
N LEU A 95 6.10 -0.01 16.36
CA LEU A 95 5.18 -0.86 15.61
C LEU A 95 5.32 -0.56 14.11
N LEU A 96 4.80 -1.44 13.25
CA LEU A 96 4.80 -1.16 11.80
C LEU A 96 4.09 0.17 11.48
N ALA A 97 2.98 0.44 12.16
CA ALA A 97 2.24 1.69 12.00
C ALA A 97 3.10 2.92 12.35
N ASP A 98 3.96 2.83 13.36
CA ASP A 98 4.87 3.89 13.77
C ASP A 98 6.03 4.05 12.78
N TYR A 99 6.58 2.91 12.33
CA TYR A 99 7.67 2.86 11.37
C TYR A 99 7.27 3.49 10.03
N VAL A 100 6.12 3.10 9.47
CA VAL A 100 5.59 3.63 8.21
C VAL A 100 5.44 5.15 8.27
N MET A 101 5.06 5.69 9.43
CA MET A 101 4.87 7.13 9.59
C MET A 101 6.18 7.92 9.71
N SER A 102 7.30 7.27 10.07
CA SER A 102 8.60 7.91 10.32
C SER A 102 9.70 7.53 9.34
N MET A 103 9.50 6.52 8.50
CA MET A 103 10.49 6.05 7.53
C MET A 103 10.79 7.08 6.43
N PRO A 104 11.98 7.01 5.80
CA PRO A 104 12.29 7.79 4.61
C PRO A 104 11.24 7.59 3.50
N ARG A 105 10.83 8.69 2.85
CA ARG A 105 9.79 8.66 1.81
C ARG A 105 10.31 9.18 0.48
N GLY A 106 10.18 8.36 -0.56
CA GLY A 106 10.31 8.78 -1.96
C GLY A 106 8.98 9.29 -2.54
N ALA A 107 7.88 8.68 -2.10
CA ALA A 107 6.51 8.94 -2.54
C ALA A 107 5.56 9.11 -1.34
N ALA A 108 4.32 9.50 -1.61
CA ALA A 108 3.25 9.38 -0.61
C ALA A 108 3.08 7.90 -0.21
N VAL A 109 2.69 7.66 1.03
CA VAL A 109 2.53 6.30 1.58
C VAL A 109 1.07 6.03 1.85
N VAL A 110 0.64 4.78 1.66
CA VAL A 110 -0.64 4.30 2.17
C VAL A 110 -0.60 4.34 3.70
N TYR A 111 -1.60 5.00 4.30
CA TYR A 111 -1.67 5.19 5.75
C TYR A 111 -2.05 3.87 6.45
N PRO A 112 -1.65 3.66 7.71
CA PRO A 112 -1.96 2.42 8.43
C PRO A 112 -3.44 2.03 8.46
N LYS A 113 -4.35 3.01 8.53
CA LYS A 113 -5.81 2.78 8.47
C LYS A 113 -6.23 2.10 7.16
N ASP A 114 -5.60 2.48 6.06
CA ASP A 114 -5.91 1.99 4.72
C ASP A 114 -5.19 0.67 4.47
N SER A 115 -3.91 0.54 4.87
CA SER A 115 -3.16 -0.72 4.78
C SER A 115 -3.85 -1.86 5.54
N GLY A 116 -4.36 -1.58 6.74
CA GLY A 116 -5.13 -2.57 7.51
C GLY A 116 -6.42 -3.00 6.81
N GLN A 117 -7.13 -2.05 6.19
CA GLN A 117 -8.31 -2.38 5.38
C GLN A 117 -7.93 -3.12 4.10
N ILE A 118 -6.82 -2.81 3.44
CA ILE A 118 -6.36 -3.54 2.26
C ILE A 118 -6.07 -4.99 2.62
N VAL A 119 -5.28 -5.23 3.67
CA VAL A 119 -4.97 -6.60 4.14
C VAL A 119 -6.24 -7.39 4.44
N MET A 120 -7.19 -6.79 5.17
CA MET A 120 -8.44 -7.46 5.56
C MET A 120 -9.42 -7.64 4.39
N MET A 121 -9.69 -6.58 3.63
CA MET A 121 -10.75 -6.55 2.62
C MET A 121 -10.32 -7.18 1.29
N ALA A 122 -9.01 -7.22 1.02
CA ALA A 122 -8.48 -8.06 -0.05
C ALA A 122 -8.28 -9.51 0.43
N ASP A 123 -8.48 -9.82 1.72
CA ASP A 123 -8.26 -11.17 2.27
C ASP A 123 -6.85 -11.67 1.94
N ILE A 124 -5.82 -10.91 2.36
CA ILE A 124 -4.42 -11.31 2.21
C ILE A 124 -4.12 -12.34 3.31
N PHE A 125 -3.79 -13.57 2.91
CA PHE A 125 -3.63 -14.71 3.82
C PHE A 125 -2.20 -15.29 3.78
N PRO A 126 -1.77 -16.00 4.83
CA PRO A 126 -0.46 -16.67 4.84
C PRO A 126 -0.31 -17.67 3.69
N GLY A 127 0.78 -17.58 2.93
CA GLY A 127 1.02 -18.40 1.75
C GLY A 127 0.44 -17.84 0.44
N ALA A 128 -0.30 -16.72 0.48
CA ALA A 128 -0.87 -16.12 -0.72
C ALA A 128 0.20 -15.63 -1.70
N ARG A 129 -0.13 -15.71 -3.00
CA ARG A 129 0.59 -15.05 -4.09
C ARG A 129 -0.07 -13.72 -4.40
N VAL A 130 0.61 -12.64 -4.04
CA VAL A 130 0.11 -11.27 -4.15
C VAL A 130 0.92 -10.50 -5.19
N VAL A 131 0.24 -9.77 -6.06
CA VAL A 131 0.86 -8.74 -6.90
C VAL A 131 0.53 -7.37 -6.34
N GLU A 132 1.54 -6.51 -6.24
CA GLU A 132 1.37 -5.09 -5.92
C GLU A 132 1.98 -4.25 -7.04
N ALA A 133 1.37 -3.10 -7.36
CA ALA A 133 1.99 -2.12 -8.24
C ALA A 133 1.80 -0.70 -7.72
N GLY A 134 2.87 0.10 -7.83
CA GLY A 134 2.99 1.37 -7.12
C GLY A 134 3.61 1.18 -5.73
N VAL A 135 4.83 0.65 -5.70
CA VAL A 135 5.54 0.29 -4.45
C VAL A 135 5.88 1.54 -3.64
N GLY A 136 6.27 2.62 -4.33
CA GLY A 136 6.55 3.91 -3.71
C GLY A 136 7.66 3.81 -2.66
N SER A 137 7.31 3.96 -1.39
CA SER A 137 8.27 3.86 -0.28
C SER A 137 8.22 2.51 0.47
N GLY A 138 7.44 1.54 0.00
CA GLY A 138 7.34 0.19 0.59
C GLY A 138 6.44 0.07 1.81
N ALA A 139 5.64 1.10 2.13
CA ALA A 139 4.76 1.13 3.31
C ALA A 139 3.72 0.00 3.30
N LEU A 140 3.01 -0.12 2.17
CA LEU A 140 2.00 -1.13 1.97
C LEU A 140 2.65 -2.51 1.80
N SER A 141 3.74 -2.59 1.05
CA SER A 141 4.53 -3.82 0.86
C SER A 141 4.89 -4.49 2.19
N MET A 142 5.36 -3.74 3.20
CA MET A 142 5.65 -4.32 4.53
C MET A 142 4.42 -4.92 5.23
N SER A 143 3.24 -4.32 5.05
CA SER A 143 1.99 -4.84 5.59
C SER A 143 1.55 -6.11 4.85
N LEU A 144 1.71 -6.14 3.52
CA LEU A 144 1.44 -7.32 2.69
C LEU A 144 2.41 -8.45 3.04
N LEU A 145 3.71 -8.18 3.18
CA LEU A 145 4.74 -9.16 3.55
C LEU A 145 4.44 -9.82 4.90
N ARG A 146 4.06 -9.03 5.90
CA ARG A 146 3.62 -9.58 7.20
C ARG A 146 2.41 -10.50 7.08
N ALA A 147 1.46 -10.19 6.20
CA ALA A 147 0.24 -10.95 6.03
C ALA A 147 0.47 -12.26 5.25
N VAL A 148 1.28 -12.22 4.18
CA VAL A 148 1.59 -13.41 3.38
C VAL A 148 2.59 -14.36 4.07
N GLY A 149 3.44 -13.83 4.95
CA GLY A 149 4.47 -14.58 5.64
C GLY A 149 5.57 -15.12 4.71
N GLU A 150 6.48 -15.91 5.27
CA GLU A 150 7.65 -16.42 4.53
C GLU A 150 7.31 -17.49 3.49
N SER A 151 6.17 -18.20 3.66
CA SER A 151 5.69 -19.20 2.71
C SER A 151 4.87 -18.62 1.55
N GLY A 152 4.52 -17.33 1.63
CA GLY A 152 3.82 -16.62 0.57
C GLY A 152 4.76 -16.03 -0.47
N ARG A 153 4.22 -15.21 -1.36
CA ARG A 153 5.01 -14.45 -2.33
C ARG A 153 4.35 -13.12 -2.64
N LEU A 154 5.10 -12.03 -2.52
CA LEU A 154 4.72 -10.70 -2.96
C LEU A 154 5.59 -10.32 -4.15
N VAL A 155 4.99 -10.09 -5.31
CA VAL A 155 5.66 -9.56 -6.50
C VAL A 155 5.21 -8.13 -6.71
N SER A 156 6.12 -7.20 -6.49
CA SER A 156 5.88 -5.77 -6.49
C SER A 156 6.46 -5.13 -7.76
N PHE A 157 5.66 -4.38 -8.51
CA PHE A 157 6.08 -3.70 -9.73
C PHE A 157 6.22 -2.18 -9.49
N GLU A 158 7.41 -1.66 -9.78
CA GLU A 158 7.73 -0.23 -9.64
C GLU A 158 8.47 0.26 -10.89
N ARG A 159 7.97 1.32 -11.53
CA ARG A 159 8.58 1.84 -12.77
C ARG A 159 9.91 2.54 -12.51
N ARG A 160 10.08 3.05 -11.29
CA ARG A 160 11.19 3.90 -10.90
C ARG A 160 12.18 3.16 -10.02
N GLU A 161 13.37 2.91 -10.56
CA GLU A 161 14.46 2.24 -9.84
C GLU A 161 14.80 2.93 -8.51
N ASP A 162 14.80 4.26 -8.48
CA ASP A 162 15.07 5.02 -7.25
C ASP A 162 14.01 4.79 -6.16
N PHE A 163 12.76 4.54 -6.53
CA PHE A 163 11.69 4.18 -5.59
C PHE A 163 11.78 2.73 -5.16
N ALA A 164 12.11 1.82 -6.09
CA ALA A 164 12.34 0.43 -5.77
C ALA A 164 13.46 0.27 -4.72
N ASP A 165 14.56 1.02 -4.85
CA ASP A 165 15.67 0.99 -3.89
C ASP A 165 15.27 1.54 -2.52
N ILE A 166 14.50 2.63 -2.47
CA ILE A 166 13.96 3.17 -1.21
C ILE A 166 13.06 2.15 -0.53
N ALA A 167 12.17 1.51 -1.28
CA ALA A 167 11.26 0.49 -0.74
C ALA A 167 12.04 -0.70 -0.19
N ARG A 168 13.03 -1.22 -0.94
CA ARG A 168 13.93 -2.31 -0.49
C ARG A 168 14.66 -1.93 0.78
N GLY A 169 15.26 -0.74 0.83
CA GLY A 169 15.97 -0.23 2.00
C GLY A 169 15.06 -0.11 3.23
N ASN A 170 13.85 0.42 3.06
CA ASN A 170 12.88 0.56 4.14
C ASN A 170 12.42 -0.80 4.68
N ALA A 171 12.03 -1.74 3.80
CA ALA A 171 11.61 -3.06 4.26
C ALA A 171 12.76 -3.81 4.94
N ARG A 172 13.97 -3.78 4.38
CA ARG A 172 15.16 -4.38 5.00
C ARG A 172 15.44 -3.79 6.37
N ALA A 173 15.37 -2.46 6.50
CA ALA A 173 15.56 -1.79 7.78
C ALA A 173 14.49 -2.12 8.81
N PHE A 174 13.29 -2.49 8.39
CA PHE A 174 12.20 -2.90 9.28
C PHE A 174 12.27 -4.37 9.69
N PHE A 175 12.53 -5.26 8.73
CA PHE A 175 12.61 -6.70 8.94
C PHE A 175 13.98 -7.16 9.45
N GLY A 176 15.02 -6.32 9.37
CA GLY A 176 16.40 -6.65 9.69
C GLY A 176 17.13 -7.45 8.60
N ALA A 177 16.42 -7.85 7.54
CA ALA A 177 16.94 -8.60 6.39
C ALA A 177 16.05 -8.39 5.17
N ASP A 178 16.50 -8.87 3.99
CA ASP A 178 15.58 -9.01 2.86
C ASP A 178 14.52 -10.06 3.17
N HIS A 179 13.26 -9.72 2.92
CA HIS A 179 12.17 -10.65 3.14
C HIS A 179 12.15 -11.69 2.00
N PRO A 180 12.23 -13.00 2.28
CA PRO A 180 12.38 -14.05 1.25
C PRO A 180 11.18 -14.15 0.31
N ALA A 181 9.98 -13.81 0.81
CA ALA A 181 8.77 -13.77 0.00
C ALA A 181 8.69 -12.56 -0.95
N TRP A 182 9.63 -11.61 -0.91
CA TRP A 182 9.51 -10.36 -1.66
C TRP A 182 10.36 -10.33 -2.93
N GLU A 183 9.72 -10.03 -4.05
CA GLU A 183 10.38 -9.73 -5.31
C GLU A 183 9.93 -8.36 -5.81
N VAL A 184 10.88 -7.51 -6.18
CA VAL A 184 10.59 -6.19 -6.74
C VAL A 184 11.09 -6.14 -8.17
N VAL A 185 10.16 -6.08 -9.12
CA VAL A 185 10.40 -5.96 -10.56
C VAL A 185 10.39 -4.49 -10.93
N VAL A 186 11.51 -3.99 -11.46
CA VAL A 186 11.59 -2.62 -11.97
C VAL A 186 11.05 -2.58 -13.40
N GLY A 187 9.87 -2.00 -13.59
CA GLY A 187 9.20 -1.97 -14.89
C GLY A 187 7.74 -1.56 -14.80
N ASP A 188 7.14 -1.38 -15.97
CA ASP A 188 5.70 -1.16 -16.08
C ASP A 188 4.93 -2.46 -15.84
N LEU A 189 3.86 -2.41 -15.03
CA LEU A 189 3.07 -3.60 -14.68
C LEU A 189 2.48 -4.27 -15.92
N VAL A 190 1.97 -3.48 -16.88
CA VAL A 190 1.29 -4.00 -18.08
C VAL A 190 2.26 -4.81 -18.93
N GLU A 191 3.50 -4.38 -19.03
CA GLU A 191 4.51 -5.07 -19.83
C GLU A 191 5.18 -6.24 -19.08
N ALA A 192 5.43 -6.07 -17.79
CA ALA A 192 6.24 -7.00 -17.01
C ALA A 192 5.43 -8.17 -16.43
N LEU A 193 4.20 -7.94 -15.95
CA LEU A 193 3.40 -8.96 -15.27
C LEU A 193 3.23 -10.24 -16.11
N PRO A 194 2.86 -10.19 -17.41
CA PRO A 194 2.69 -11.40 -18.23
C PRO A 194 3.98 -12.20 -18.46
N ARG A 195 5.15 -11.59 -18.23
CA ARG A 195 6.46 -12.23 -18.37
C ARG A 195 7.00 -12.77 -17.05
N THR A 196 6.50 -12.25 -15.93
CA THR A 196 6.95 -12.62 -14.58
C THR A 196 6.11 -13.75 -13.98
N LEU A 197 4.82 -13.80 -14.28
CA LEU A 197 3.87 -14.74 -13.65
C LEU A 197 2.99 -15.44 -14.69
N GLU A 198 2.77 -16.73 -14.45
CA GLU A 198 1.86 -17.54 -15.25
C GLU A 198 0.40 -17.10 -15.04
N PRO A 199 -0.43 -17.10 -16.10
CA PRO A 199 -1.86 -16.78 -15.99
C PRO A 199 -2.60 -17.65 -14.96
N GLY A 200 -3.55 -17.05 -14.26
CA GLY A 200 -4.42 -17.75 -13.30
C GLY A 200 -3.72 -18.24 -12.03
N THR A 201 -2.51 -17.75 -11.72
CA THR A 201 -1.72 -18.22 -10.56
C THR A 201 -1.63 -17.25 -9.40
N VAL A 202 -2.14 -16.02 -9.56
CA VAL A 202 -2.13 -14.97 -8.54
C VAL A 202 -3.42 -15.01 -7.72
N ASP A 203 -3.31 -14.92 -6.40
CA ASP A 203 -4.46 -14.93 -5.51
C ASP A 203 -5.08 -13.54 -5.37
N ARG A 204 -4.24 -12.51 -5.25
CA ARG A 204 -4.63 -11.14 -4.89
C ARG A 204 -3.80 -10.12 -5.66
N VAL A 205 -4.42 -9.03 -6.09
CA VAL A 205 -3.75 -7.88 -6.70
C VAL A 205 -4.12 -6.59 -5.98
N VAL A 206 -3.11 -5.77 -5.68
CA VAL A 206 -3.22 -4.49 -5.00
C VAL A 206 -2.62 -3.40 -5.90
N LEU A 207 -3.41 -2.41 -6.31
CA LEU A 207 -2.95 -1.32 -7.18
C LEU A 207 -3.03 0.03 -6.45
N ASP A 208 -1.89 0.69 -6.23
CA ASP A 208 -1.79 2.06 -5.73
C ASP A 208 -1.07 2.93 -6.77
N MET A 209 -1.81 3.34 -7.80
CA MET A 209 -1.25 4.08 -8.91
C MET A 209 -2.26 5.04 -9.55
N LEU A 210 -1.77 5.90 -10.44
CA LEU A 210 -2.60 6.93 -11.06
C LEU A 210 -3.68 6.37 -11.99
N ALA A 211 -3.38 5.29 -12.71
CA ALA A 211 -4.22 4.75 -13.79
C ALA A 211 -4.44 3.22 -13.70
N PRO A 212 -5.02 2.70 -12.60
CA PRO A 212 -5.20 1.26 -12.42
C PRO A 212 -6.18 0.63 -13.43
N TRP A 213 -7.02 1.42 -14.12
CA TRP A 213 -7.91 0.94 -15.18
C TRP A 213 -7.15 0.43 -16.42
N GLU A 214 -5.91 0.86 -16.65
CA GLU A 214 -5.07 0.38 -17.77
C GLU A 214 -4.51 -1.02 -17.53
N CYS A 215 -4.61 -1.53 -16.30
CA CYS A 215 -4.01 -2.80 -15.90
C CYS A 215 -5.02 -3.96 -15.87
N LEU A 216 -6.32 -3.71 -16.10
CA LEU A 216 -7.39 -4.68 -15.87
C LEU A 216 -7.23 -5.97 -16.68
N ASP A 217 -6.78 -5.88 -17.93
CA ASP A 217 -6.60 -7.06 -18.79
C ASP A 217 -5.50 -7.98 -18.23
N VAL A 218 -4.29 -7.45 -18.05
CA VAL A 218 -3.15 -8.23 -17.55
C VAL A 218 -3.35 -8.75 -16.12
N VAL A 219 -4.04 -7.97 -15.27
CA VAL A 219 -4.39 -8.37 -13.91
C VAL A 219 -5.47 -9.45 -13.93
N GLY A 220 -6.43 -9.35 -14.84
CA GLY A 220 -7.46 -10.35 -15.05
C GLY A 220 -6.91 -11.69 -15.55
N ASP A 221 -5.86 -11.66 -16.36
CA ASP A 221 -5.17 -12.85 -16.84
C ASP A 221 -4.31 -13.51 -15.75
N ALA A 222 -3.62 -12.71 -14.92
CA ALA A 222 -2.79 -13.22 -13.85
C ALA A 222 -3.60 -13.82 -12.68
N LEU A 223 -4.77 -13.25 -12.35
CA LEU A 223 -5.59 -13.69 -11.23
C LEU A 223 -6.25 -15.06 -11.47
N ALA A 224 -6.16 -15.93 -10.46
CA ALA A 224 -6.98 -17.13 -10.40
C ALA A 224 -8.48 -16.77 -10.37
N PRO A 225 -9.38 -17.63 -10.88
CA PRO A 225 -10.82 -17.43 -10.74
C PRO A 225 -11.23 -17.21 -9.27
N GLY A 226 -11.99 -16.15 -9.01
CA GLY A 226 -12.36 -15.74 -7.67
C GLY A 226 -11.28 -14.94 -6.92
N GLY A 227 -10.09 -14.74 -7.50
CA GLY A 227 -9.06 -13.86 -6.96
C GLY A 227 -9.55 -12.42 -6.80
N VAL A 228 -8.92 -11.66 -5.90
CA VAL A 228 -9.37 -10.32 -5.52
C VAL A 228 -8.46 -9.26 -6.13
N LEU A 229 -9.06 -8.24 -6.74
CA LEU A 229 -8.40 -6.98 -7.07
C LEU A 229 -8.89 -5.91 -6.08
N ILE A 230 -7.94 -5.19 -5.48
CA ILE A 230 -8.20 -3.97 -4.74
C ILE A 230 -7.37 -2.81 -5.32
N CYS A 231 -8.02 -1.68 -5.57
CA CYS A 231 -7.34 -0.46 -5.98
C CYS A 231 -7.47 0.60 -4.89
N TYR A 232 -6.38 1.31 -4.64
CA TYR A 232 -6.32 2.53 -3.85
C TYR A 232 -6.24 3.73 -4.80
N VAL A 233 -7.21 4.65 -4.71
CA VAL A 233 -7.27 5.83 -5.60
C VAL A 233 -7.60 7.08 -4.81
N ALA A 234 -6.93 8.19 -5.11
CA ALA A 234 -7.05 9.41 -4.31
C ALA A 234 -8.34 10.19 -4.62
N THR A 235 -8.78 10.22 -5.89
CA THR A 235 -9.87 11.09 -6.34
C THR A 235 -11.15 10.33 -6.68
N ALA A 236 -12.29 11.02 -6.57
CA ALA A 236 -13.59 10.47 -6.99
C ALA A 236 -13.66 10.21 -8.51
N THR A 237 -12.91 10.96 -9.33
CA THR A 237 -12.83 10.73 -10.78
C THR A 237 -12.07 9.46 -11.12
N GLN A 238 -10.95 9.19 -10.42
CA GLN A 238 -10.25 7.92 -10.52
C GLN A 238 -11.16 6.78 -10.07
N LEU A 239 -11.83 6.93 -8.93
CA LEU A 239 -12.77 5.93 -8.41
C LEU A 239 -13.86 5.58 -9.43
N SER A 240 -14.51 6.61 -10.00
CA SER A 240 -15.53 6.43 -11.03
C SER A 240 -14.98 5.71 -12.25
N ARG A 241 -13.81 6.14 -12.75
CA ARG A 241 -13.19 5.54 -13.94
C ARG A 241 -12.82 4.07 -13.73
N VAL A 242 -12.28 3.71 -12.58
CA VAL A 242 -11.99 2.30 -12.24
C VAL A 242 -13.28 1.48 -12.19
N ALA A 243 -14.32 1.99 -11.54
CA ALA A 243 -15.59 1.27 -11.42
C ALA A 243 -16.23 1.01 -12.80
N GLU A 244 -16.27 2.00 -13.68
CA GLU A 244 -16.82 1.81 -15.03
C GLU A 244 -15.94 0.90 -15.88
N ALA A 245 -14.61 1.02 -15.84
CA ALA A 245 -13.71 0.14 -16.57
C ALA A 245 -13.85 -1.33 -16.14
N ILE A 246 -14.02 -1.60 -14.84
CA ILE A 246 -14.31 -2.94 -14.32
C ILE A 246 -15.63 -3.50 -14.90
N ARG A 247 -16.67 -2.67 -15.00
CA ARG A 247 -17.98 -3.07 -15.55
C ARG A 247 -17.92 -3.31 -17.05
N GLU A 248 -17.24 -2.43 -17.78
CA GLU A 248 -17.07 -2.52 -19.23
C GLU A 248 -16.27 -3.77 -19.63
N HIS A 249 -15.20 -4.07 -18.90
CA HIS A 249 -14.42 -5.29 -19.13
C HIS A 249 -15.28 -6.56 -18.96
N GLY A 250 -16.24 -6.58 -18.02
CA GLY A 250 -17.19 -7.70 -17.85
C GLY A 250 -16.62 -9.00 -17.27
N GLY A 251 -15.30 -9.08 -17.04
CA GLY A 251 -14.60 -10.23 -16.45
C GLY A 251 -14.55 -10.22 -14.92
N TRP A 252 -15.34 -9.35 -14.29
CA TRP A 252 -15.25 -9.01 -12.88
C TRP A 252 -16.64 -8.97 -12.24
N THR A 253 -16.70 -9.20 -10.94
CA THR A 253 -17.92 -8.92 -10.16
C THR A 253 -18.21 -7.42 -10.11
N GLU A 254 -19.43 -7.04 -9.71
CA GLU A 254 -19.76 -5.64 -9.45
C GLU A 254 -18.78 -5.05 -8.42
N PRO A 255 -18.10 -3.93 -8.74
CA PRO A 255 -17.14 -3.34 -7.83
C PRO A 255 -17.83 -2.77 -6.57
N SER A 256 -17.16 -2.89 -5.43
CA SER A 256 -17.57 -2.32 -4.15
C SER A 256 -16.52 -1.31 -3.69
N ALA A 257 -16.95 -0.07 -3.44
CA ALA A 257 -16.07 1.02 -3.06
C ALA A 257 -16.47 1.65 -1.73
N TRP A 258 -15.49 2.10 -0.96
CA TRP A 258 -15.68 2.82 0.31
C TRP A 258 -14.47 3.70 0.63
N GLU A 259 -14.62 4.53 1.65
CA GLU A 259 -13.55 5.26 2.31
C GLU A 259 -13.66 5.07 3.83
N SER A 260 -12.62 5.41 4.57
CA SER A 260 -12.61 5.32 6.03
C SER A 260 -12.06 6.60 6.66
N LEU A 261 -12.74 7.06 7.71
CA LEU A 261 -12.35 8.22 8.50
C LEU A 261 -11.93 7.78 9.91
N VAL A 262 -10.73 8.17 10.33
CA VAL A 262 -10.21 7.94 11.68
C VAL A 262 -10.15 9.27 12.40
N ARG A 263 -10.89 9.38 13.52
CA ARG A 263 -10.96 10.60 14.33
C ARG A 263 -10.45 10.31 15.74
N GLY A 264 -9.34 10.95 16.11
CA GLY A 264 -8.77 10.86 17.45
C GLY A 264 -9.69 11.44 18.52
N TRP A 265 -9.46 11.04 19.76
CA TRP A 265 -10.19 11.52 20.93
C TRP A 265 -9.21 12.05 21.97
N HIS A 266 -9.52 13.22 22.50
CA HIS A 266 -8.89 13.75 23.69
C HIS A 266 -9.49 13.05 24.91
N LEU A 267 -8.65 12.47 25.75
CA LEU A 267 -9.04 11.65 26.90
C LEU A 267 -8.31 12.11 28.17
N GLU A 268 -8.64 13.30 28.67
CA GLU A 268 -8.02 13.86 29.87
C GLU A 268 -9.07 14.30 30.89
N GLY A 269 -9.16 13.59 32.03
CA GLY A 269 -10.13 13.89 33.08
C GLY A 269 -11.57 13.97 32.54
N LEU A 270 -12.23 15.10 32.73
CA LEU A 270 -13.59 15.36 32.21
C LEU A 270 -13.59 15.86 30.76
N ALA A 271 -12.43 16.23 30.20
CA ALA A 271 -12.29 16.68 28.82
C ALA A 271 -12.21 15.48 27.87
N VAL A 272 -13.29 14.71 27.80
CA VAL A 272 -13.48 13.59 26.88
C VAL A 272 -14.26 14.06 25.65
N ARG A 273 -13.58 14.20 24.52
CA ARG A 273 -14.20 14.70 23.27
C ARG A 273 -13.36 14.32 22.05
N PRO A 274 -13.92 14.35 20.83
CA PRO A 274 -13.11 14.26 19.62
C PRO A 274 -12.03 15.36 19.56
N GLU A 275 -10.91 15.02 18.93
CA GLU A 275 -9.90 16.00 18.57
C GLU A 275 -10.46 17.03 17.58
N HIS A 276 -9.96 18.27 17.66
CA HIS A 276 -10.45 19.36 16.81
C HIS A 276 -9.98 19.25 15.36
N ARG A 277 -8.89 18.54 15.11
CA ARG A 277 -8.31 18.33 13.78
C ARG A 277 -8.21 16.83 13.52
N MET A 278 -8.45 16.45 12.28
CA MET A 278 -8.24 15.09 11.79
C MET A 278 -7.78 15.15 10.34
N HIS A 279 -7.21 14.06 9.86
CA HIS A 279 -7.00 13.87 8.43
C HIS A 279 -8.36 13.68 7.76
N GLY A 280 -8.73 14.59 6.85
CA GLY A 280 -10.05 14.61 6.24
C GLY A 280 -10.25 13.53 5.18
N HIS A 281 -9.20 13.19 4.43
CA HIS A 281 -9.21 12.18 3.38
C HIS A 281 -7.80 11.65 3.13
N THR A 282 -7.71 10.43 2.62
CA THR A 282 -6.46 9.84 2.13
C THR A 282 -6.68 9.27 0.72
N GLY A 283 -7.63 8.34 0.60
CA GLY A 283 -8.03 7.73 -0.66
C GLY A 283 -9.27 6.87 -0.48
N PHE A 284 -9.83 6.46 -1.61
CA PHE A 284 -10.89 5.47 -1.71
C PHE A 284 -10.28 4.09 -1.94
N LEU A 285 -10.95 3.08 -1.40
CA LEU A 285 -10.69 1.68 -1.73
C LEU A 285 -11.83 1.18 -2.61
N ILE A 286 -11.48 0.45 -3.65
CA ILE A 286 -12.43 -0.24 -4.53
C ILE A 286 -11.97 -1.68 -4.74
N THR A 287 -12.88 -2.62 -4.54
CA THR A 287 -12.63 -4.06 -4.65
C THR A 287 -13.52 -4.71 -5.69
N THR A 288 -13.00 -5.76 -6.31
CA THR A 288 -13.78 -6.69 -7.14
C THR A 288 -13.11 -8.06 -7.14
N ARG A 289 -13.84 -9.09 -7.57
CA ARG A 289 -13.34 -10.46 -7.74
C ARG A 289 -13.36 -10.86 -9.21
N ARG A 290 -12.34 -11.62 -9.61
CA ARG A 290 -12.22 -12.20 -10.94
C ARG A 290 -13.30 -13.25 -11.18
N LEU A 291 -14.04 -13.15 -12.28
CA LEU A 291 -14.96 -14.21 -12.70
C LEU A 291 -14.20 -15.37 -13.32
N ALA A 292 -14.79 -16.56 -13.30
CA ALA A 292 -14.24 -17.69 -14.04
C ALA A 292 -14.34 -17.46 -15.56
N PRO A 293 -13.45 -18.05 -16.38
CA PRO A 293 -13.50 -17.92 -17.83
C PRO A 293 -14.87 -18.27 -18.41
N GLY A 294 -15.40 -17.42 -19.27
CA GLY A 294 -16.70 -17.61 -19.92
C GLY A 294 -17.93 -17.38 -19.03
N VAL A 295 -17.76 -16.96 -17.77
CA VAL A 295 -18.88 -16.67 -16.87
C VAL A 295 -19.24 -15.19 -16.91
N CYS A 296 -20.52 -14.91 -17.18
CA CYS A 296 -21.08 -13.58 -17.01
C CYS A 296 -21.71 -13.44 -15.62
N ALA A 297 -21.40 -12.36 -14.91
CA ALA A 297 -22.06 -12.06 -13.64
C ALA A 297 -23.58 -11.84 -13.84
N PRO A 298 -24.43 -12.28 -12.89
CA PRO A 298 -25.85 -11.93 -12.92
C PRO A 298 -26.05 -10.41 -12.94
N ARG A 299 -26.93 -9.93 -13.81
CA ARG A 299 -27.26 -8.50 -13.86
C ARG A 299 -27.90 -8.06 -12.55
N ARG A 300 -27.30 -7.08 -11.87
CA ARG A 300 -27.95 -6.41 -10.74
C ARG A 300 -29.11 -5.57 -11.26
N SER A 301 -30.33 -5.93 -10.87
CA SER A 301 -31.48 -5.05 -11.05
C SER A 301 -31.36 -3.88 -10.07
N ARG A 302 -30.99 -2.70 -10.58
CA ARG A 302 -31.03 -1.44 -9.84
C ARG A 302 -31.94 -0.49 -10.60
N ARG A 303 -32.85 0.19 -9.91
CA ARG A 303 -33.58 1.33 -10.47
C ARG A 303 -32.56 2.46 -10.63
N PRO A 304 -32.23 2.92 -11.85
CA PRO A 304 -31.24 3.98 -12.02
C PRO A 304 -31.68 5.24 -11.28
N ALA A 305 -30.75 5.94 -10.65
CA ALA A 305 -31.01 7.31 -10.22
C ALA A 305 -31.25 8.18 -11.47
N LYS A 306 -32.16 9.16 -11.38
CA LYS A 306 -32.47 10.06 -12.49
C LYS A 306 -31.17 10.78 -12.92
N GLY A 307 -30.74 10.61 -14.17
CA GLY A 307 -29.51 11.20 -14.71
C GLY A 307 -28.22 10.39 -14.50
N ALA A 308 -28.29 9.14 -14.04
CA ALA A 308 -27.10 8.29 -13.81
C ALA A 308 -26.35 7.88 -15.08
N TYR A 309 -27.00 7.93 -16.23
CA TYR A 309 -26.40 7.72 -17.54
C TYR A 309 -26.77 8.94 -18.38
N GLY A 310 -25.80 9.56 -19.06
CA GLY A 310 -26.05 10.70 -19.94
C GLY A 310 -27.08 10.33 -21.01
N ASP A 311 -27.92 11.29 -21.41
CA ASP A 311 -28.99 11.11 -22.40
C ASP A 311 -28.39 10.71 -23.76
N ALA A 312 -28.09 9.42 -23.91
CA ALA A 312 -27.55 8.83 -25.13
C ALA A 312 -28.33 7.54 -25.44
N SER A 313 -29.63 7.69 -25.67
CA SER A 313 -30.40 6.86 -26.61
C SER A 313 -31.82 7.40 -26.73
N GLY A 314 -32.06 8.28 -27.70
CA GLY A 314 -33.38 8.40 -28.28
C GLY A 314 -33.63 7.17 -29.15
N THR A 315 -34.45 6.22 -28.70
CA THR A 315 -35.49 5.53 -29.51
C THR A 315 -36.24 4.43 -28.72
N SER A 316 -37.56 4.64 -28.65
CA SER A 316 -38.70 3.69 -28.69
C SER A 316 -38.69 2.33 -27.97
N GLY A 317 -39.72 2.10 -27.15
CA GLY A 317 -40.26 0.76 -26.85
C GLY A 317 -41.37 0.77 -25.80
N ALA A 318 -42.62 0.58 -26.22
CA ALA A 318 -43.86 0.79 -25.46
C ALA A 318 -44.39 -0.44 -24.70
N SER A 319 -45.11 -0.21 -23.60
CA SER A 319 -46.37 -0.85 -23.16
C SER A 319 -46.76 -0.29 -21.77
N GLY A 320 -47.98 0.11 -21.42
CA GLY A 320 -49.28 0.14 -22.06
C GLY A 320 -50.32 0.64 -21.04
N ALA A 321 -51.34 1.33 -21.55
CA ALA A 321 -52.69 1.56 -20.99
C ALA A 321 -52.87 2.27 -19.62
N ALA A 322 -53.49 3.46 -19.62
CA ALA A 322 -54.95 3.63 -19.47
C ALA A 322 -55.34 5.12 -19.28
N GLY A 323 -56.25 5.61 -20.16
CA GLY A 323 -57.26 6.68 -20.01
C GLY A 323 -56.88 8.07 -19.43
N ALA A 324 -57.44 9.20 -19.84
CA ALA A 324 -58.44 9.55 -20.84
C ALA A 324 -58.41 11.09 -21.03
N SER A 325 -58.97 11.52 -22.16
CA SER A 325 -59.45 12.87 -22.52
C SER A 325 -58.58 13.74 -23.45
N THR A 326 -59.27 14.21 -24.49
CA THR A 326 -58.86 14.95 -25.70
C THR A 326 -59.67 16.28 -25.69
N PRO A 327 -59.43 17.27 -26.57
CA PRO A 327 -58.23 18.08 -26.82
C PRO A 327 -58.50 19.58 -26.59
N ALA A 328 -57.47 20.44 -26.62
CA ALA A 328 -57.65 21.85 -26.99
C ALA A 328 -56.42 22.41 -27.75
N ASP A 329 -56.75 23.20 -28.76
CA ASP A 329 -56.02 23.75 -29.91
C ASP A 329 -54.83 24.68 -29.56
N PRO A 330 -53.80 24.84 -30.42
CA PRO A 330 -52.61 25.64 -30.16
C PRO A 330 -52.73 27.05 -30.76
N SER A 331 -52.39 28.09 -29.99
CA SER A 331 -52.07 29.39 -30.58
C SER A 331 -51.03 30.19 -29.78
N THR A 332 -49.87 30.35 -30.45
CA THR A 332 -48.93 31.48 -30.39
C THR A 332 -47.97 31.65 -29.19
N PRO A 333 -46.79 32.29 -29.42
CA PRO A 333 -45.51 31.83 -28.93
C PRO A 333 -44.86 32.82 -27.95
N ASP A 334 -43.93 32.37 -27.13
CA ASP A 334 -42.90 33.23 -26.58
C ASP A 334 -41.57 32.48 -26.58
N GLY A 335 -40.67 32.93 -27.45
CA GLY A 335 -39.31 32.43 -27.54
C GLY A 335 -38.40 33.13 -26.54
N VAL A 336 -37.35 32.43 -26.12
CA VAL A 336 -36.02 33.02 -25.90
C VAL A 336 -35.00 31.95 -26.28
N GLY A 337 -34.17 32.27 -27.28
CA GLY A 337 -33.18 31.37 -27.86
C GLY A 337 -32.03 31.00 -26.91
N THR A 338 -31.48 29.82 -27.13
CA THR A 338 -30.26 29.33 -26.46
C THR A 338 -29.10 29.46 -27.45
N GLU A 339 -28.28 30.49 -27.31
CA GLU A 339 -26.95 30.50 -27.94
C GLU A 339 -25.98 29.74 -27.04
N LEU A 340 -25.48 28.60 -27.52
CA LEU A 340 -24.28 27.98 -26.98
C LEU A 340 -23.10 28.90 -27.25
N ARG A 341 -22.42 29.35 -26.19
CA ARG A 341 -21.09 29.95 -26.31
C ARG A 341 -20.05 28.84 -26.40
N ASP A 342 -19.36 28.78 -27.53
CA ASP A 342 -18.16 27.98 -27.73
C ASP A 342 -17.09 28.36 -26.69
N VAL A 343 -16.61 27.35 -25.94
CA VAL A 343 -15.43 27.48 -25.08
C VAL A 343 -14.25 26.86 -25.83
N PRO A 344 -13.14 27.59 -26.05
CA PRO A 344 -12.02 27.06 -26.81
C PRO A 344 -11.34 25.90 -26.08
N ALA A 345 -10.98 24.86 -26.82
CA ALA A 345 -10.14 23.77 -26.35
C ALA A 345 -8.75 24.30 -25.99
N GLN A 346 -8.50 24.51 -24.71
CA GLN A 346 -7.16 24.83 -24.21
C GLN A 346 -6.48 23.52 -23.80
N GLU A 347 -5.37 23.23 -24.48
CA GLU A 347 -4.57 22.01 -24.37
C GLU A 347 -4.13 21.75 -22.92
N TRP A 348 -4.32 20.50 -22.49
CA TRP A 348 -3.96 20.03 -21.16
C TRP A 348 -2.45 19.73 -21.13
N THR A 349 -1.67 20.60 -20.50
CA THR A 349 -0.22 20.40 -20.34
C THR A 349 0.10 19.63 -19.05
N ALA A 350 1.22 18.89 -19.03
CA ALA A 350 1.66 18.08 -17.88
C ALA A 350 1.85 18.92 -16.59
N GLU A 351 2.21 20.21 -16.70
CA GLU A 351 2.27 21.13 -15.55
C GLU A 351 0.88 21.49 -14.99
N ALA A 352 -0.17 21.54 -15.83
CA ALA A 352 -1.54 21.80 -15.38
C ALA A 352 -2.14 20.61 -14.62
N LEU A 353 -1.61 19.40 -14.85
CA LEU A 353 -1.94 18.16 -14.13
C LEU A 353 -1.14 17.99 -12.84
N GLY A 354 -0.31 18.97 -12.46
CA GLY A 354 0.39 18.98 -11.19
C GLY A 354 1.58 18.02 -11.10
N GLU A 355 2.07 17.49 -12.22
CA GLU A 355 3.31 16.73 -12.26
C GLU A 355 4.49 17.67 -11.98
N ARG A 356 5.02 17.62 -10.75
CA ARG A 356 6.26 18.32 -10.39
C ARG A 356 7.43 17.35 -10.49
N THR A 357 8.38 17.64 -11.37
CA THR A 357 9.67 16.96 -11.40
C THR A 357 10.41 17.19 -10.08
N VAL A 358 10.80 16.10 -9.41
CA VAL A 358 11.52 16.15 -8.14
C VAL A 358 12.90 16.76 -8.36
N SER A 359 13.30 17.76 -7.57
CA SER A 359 14.58 18.44 -7.78
C SER A 359 15.78 17.52 -7.52
N GLU A 360 16.83 17.65 -8.34
CA GLU A 360 18.08 16.87 -8.21
C GLU A 360 18.70 16.97 -6.81
N LYS A 361 18.57 18.12 -6.15
CA LYS A 361 19.05 18.34 -4.79
C LYS A 361 18.35 17.44 -3.76
N ARG A 362 17.06 17.13 -3.99
CA ARG A 362 16.26 16.24 -3.14
C ARG A 362 16.64 14.77 -3.40
N ILE A 363 16.81 14.40 -4.68
CA ILE A 363 17.28 13.06 -5.09
C ILE A 363 18.66 12.76 -4.49
N ARG A 364 19.61 13.71 -4.59
CA ARG A 364 20.96 13.56 -4.03
C ARG A 364 20.98 13.45 -2.51
N ARG A 365 20.04 14.10 -1.81
CA ARG A 365 19.92 13.99 -0.34
C ARG A 365 19.43 12.59 0.08
N VAL A 366 18.44 12.06 -0.62
CA VAL A 366 17.90 10.72 -0.36
C VAL A 366 18.93 9.64 -0.68
N ARG A 367 19.65 9.75 -1.80
CA ARG A 367 20.73 8.80 -2.15
C ARG A 367 21.81 8.73 -1.08
N ARG A 368 22.27 9.87 -0.57
CA ARG A 368 23.29 9.91 0.49
C ARG A 368 22.83 9.25 1.80
N SER A 369 21.57 9.42 2.19
CA SER A 369 21.05 8.78 3.41
C SER A 369 20.91 7.26 3.29
N VAL A 370 20.79 6.73 2.07
CA VAL A 370 20.71 5.29 1.79
C VAL A 370 22.11 4.67 1.67
N THR A 371 23.07 5.38 1.08
CA THR A 371 24.46 4.89 0.95
C THR A 371 25.23 4.94 2.28
N GLU A 372 24.97 5.93 3.15
CA GLU A 372 25.55 5.95 4.51
C GLU A 372 25.03 4.80 5.39
N THR A 373 23.95 4.12 5.00
CA THR A 373 23.46 2.88 5.65
C THR A 373 24.02 1.60 5.01
N SER A 374 24.75 1.71 3.90
CA SER A 374 25.25 0.55 3.13
C SER A 374 26.77 0.34 3.25
N GLU A 375 27.52 1.35 3.70
CA GLU A 375 28.95 1.27 4.02
C GLU A 375 29.16 1.55 5.52
N SER A 376 28.70 0.68 6.40
CA SER A 376 29.07 0.65 7.83
C SER A 376 28.78 -0.71 8.44
#